data_AF-A0A8T5BIG1-F1
#
_entry.id   AF-A0A8T5BIG1-F1
#
_cell.length_a   1.000
_cell.length_b   1.000
_cell.length_c   1.000
_cell.angle_alpha   90.00
_cell.angle_beta   90.00
_cell.angle_gamma   90.00
#
_symmetry.space_group_name_H-M   'P 1'
#
loop_
_entity.id
_entity.type
_entity.pdbx_description
1 polymer ?
#
loop_
_entity_poly.entity_id
_entity_poly.type
_entity_poly.pdbx_seq_one_letter_code
_entity_poly.pdbx_strand_id
1 'polypeptide(L)' 'MQIRALKSSKRLSIKQLKDFALKLPKGSVLRGVLLLEKDELEVNEFLIKMDVWLKLLKMEFS' A
#
# COMPACT_ATOMS: atom_id res chain seq x y z
N MET A 1 -10.07 17.15 -31.50
CA MET A 1 -10.27 17.24 -30.04
C MET A 1 -10.62 15.83 -29.53
N GLN A 2 -9.63 15.05 -29.11
CA GLN A 2 -9.88 13.69 -28.59
C GLN A 2 -10.17 13.78 -27.10
N ILE A 3 -11.42 13.51 -26.72
CA ILE A 3 -11.81 13.29 -25.33
C ILE A 3 -11.09 12.01 -24.91
N ARG A 4 -10.01 12.14 -24.12
CA ARG A 4 -9.39 10.98 -23.46
C ARG A 4 -10.50 10.30 -22.66
N ALA A 5 -10.81 9.06 -23.00
CA ALA A 5 -11.68 8.22 -22.18
C ALA A 5 -11.20 8.34 -20.74
N LEU A 6 -12.12 8.68 -19.82
CA LEU A 6 -11.86 8.69 -18.39
C LEU A 6 -11.36 7.27 -18.05
N LYS A 7 -10.04 7.12 -17.93
CA LYS A 7 -9.40 5.84 -17.64
C LYS A 7 -9.90 5.48 -16.26
N SER A 8 -10.85 4.55 -16.17
CA SER A 8 -11.38 4.13 -14.87
C SER A 8 -10.19 3.61 -14.06
N SER A 9 -9.81 4.35 -13.02
CA SER A 9 -8.75 3.90 -12.16
C SER A 9 -9.33 2.76 -11.34
N LYS A 10 -8.94 1.53 -11.69
CA LYS A 10 -9.27 0.36 -10.87
C LYS A 10 -8.71 0.63 -9.48
N ARG A 11 -9.58 0.54 -8.48
CA ARG A 11 -9.21 0.65 -7.06
C ARG A 11 -9.20 -0.74 -6.45
N LEU A 12 -8.34 -0.94 -5.47
CA LEU A 12 -8.28 -2.15 -4.67
C LEU A 12 -8.40 -1.79 -3.20
N SER A 13 -9.03 -2.69 -2.44
CA SER A 13 -9.04 -2.61 -0.98
C SER A 13 -7.74 -3.17 -0.42
N ILE A 14 -7.13 -2.47 0.53
CA ILE A 14 -5.94 -2.90 1.25
C ILE A 14 -6.23 -3.31 2.71
N LYS A 15 -7.50 -3.51 3.08
CA LYS A 15 -7.88 -3.86 4.46
C LYS A 15 -7.15 -5.11 4.97
N GLN A 16 -7.05 -6.15 4.15
CA GLN A 16 -6.31 -7.36 4.50
C GLN A 16 -4.81 -7.10 4.73
N LEU A 17 -4.23 -6.14 4.00
CA LEU A 17 -2.84 -5.73 4.21
C LEU A 17 -2.68 -4.96 5.53
N LYS A 18 -3.66 -4.14 5.90
CA LYS A 18 -3.70 -3.49 7.22
C LYS A 18 -3.89 -4.49 8.36
N ASP A 19 -4.74 -5.49 8.17
CA ASP A 19 -4.91 -6.60 9.13
C ASP A 19 -3.61 -7.37 9.32
N PHE A 20 -2.85 -7.58 8.25
CA PHE A 20 -1.49 -8.11 8.33
C PHE A 20 -0.56 -7.17 9.11
N ALA A 21 -0.60 -5.86 8.85
CA ALA A 21 0.25 -4.87 9.54
C ALA A 21 0.06 -4.89 11.07
N LEU A 22 -1.15 -5.20 11.56
CA LEU A 22 -1.41 -5.32 13.00
C LEU A 22 -0.61 -6.45 13.67
N LYS A 23 -0.18 -7.46 12.90
CA LYS A 23 0.64 -8.59 13.37
C LYS A 23 2.14 -8.25 13.47
N LEU A 24 2.58 -7.15 12.85
CA LEU A 24 3.96 -6.68 12.94
C LEU A 24 4.25 -6.08 14.33
N PRO A 25 5.52 -6.05 14.79
CA PRO A 25 5.90 -5.43 16.06
C PRO A 25 5.38 -3.98 16.17
N LYS A 26 5.00 -3.54 17.37
CA LYS A 26 4.43 -2.18 17.58
C LYS A 26 5.39 -1.06 17.17
N GLY A 27 6.70 -1.29 17.22
CA GLY A 27 7.74 -0.35 16.78
C GLY A 27 8.15 -0.47 15.30
N SER A 28 7.52 -1.35 14.52
CA SER A 28 7.78 -1.48 13.08
C SER A 28 7.39 -0.19 12.35
N VAL A 29 8.31 0.36 11.56
CA VAL A 29 8.05 1.50 10.68
C VAL A 29 7.06 1.10 9.61
N LEU A 30 7.23 -0.09 9.01
CA LEU A 30 6.31 -0.63 8.02
C LEU A 30 4.88 -0.74 8.57
N ARG A 31 4.71 -1.20 9.81
CA ARG A 31 3.39 -1.22 10.47
C ARG A 31 2.75 0.17 10.48
N GLY A 32 3.49 1.19 10.92
CA GLY A 32 3.01 2.56 10.98
C GLY A 32 2.59 3.06 9.59
N VAL A 33 3.45 2.84 8.59
CA VAL A 33 3.19 3.24 7.20
C VAL A 33 1.92 2.58 6.66
N LEU A 34 1.77 1.26 6.77
CA LEU A 34 0.61 0.54 6.23
C LEU A 34 -0.71 0.96 6.89
N LEU A 35 -0.71 1.22 8.21
CA LEU A 35 -1.92 1.61 8.92
C LEU A 35 -2.40 3.03 8.58
N LEU A 36 -1.50 3.93 8.18
CA LEU A 36 -1.82 5.31 7.77
C LEU A 36 -2.34 5.43 6.33
N GLU A 37 -2.17 4.40 5.52
CA GLU A 37 -2.68 4.40 4.13
C GLU A 37 -4.21 4.48 4.07
N LYS A 38 -4.77 4.85 2.92
CA LYS A 38 -6.22 4.76 2.70
C LYS A 38 -6.63 3.30 2.56
N ASP A 39 -7.84 2.94 2.99
CA ASP A 39 -8.35 1.56 2.84
C ASP A 39 -8.51 1.13 1.38
N GLU A 40 -8.62 2.09 0.46
CA GLU A 40 -8.65 1.86 -0.97
C GLU A 40 -7.59 2.71 -1.70
N LEU A 41 -6.82 2.04 -2.56
CA LEU A 41 -5.79 2.65 -3.40
C LEU A 41 -6.07 2.41 -4.87
N GLU A 42 -5.60 3.31 -5.74
CA GLU A 42 -5.53 2.99 -7.17
C GLU A 42 -4.48 1.91 -7.42
N VAL A 43 -4.71 1.04 -8.41
CA VAL A 43 -3.79 -0.06 -8.75
C VAL A 43 -2.36 0.43 -8.99
N ASN A 44 -2.18 1.54 -9.72
CA ASN A 44 -0.84 2.07 -9.99
C ASN A 44 -0.17 2.60 -8.72
N GLU A 45 -0.93 3.25 -7.84
CA GLU A 45 -0.42 3.72 -6.55
C GLU A 45 0.03 2.54 -5.68
N PHE A 46 -0.79 1.48 -5.61
CA PHE A 46 -0.45 0.27 -4.88
C PHE A 46 0.85 -0.37 -5.39
N LEU A 47 1.00 -0.52 -6.71
CA LEU A 47 2.19 -1.13 -7.31
C LEU A 47 3.46 -0.34 -6.98
N ILE A 48 3.40 1.00 -7.00
CA ILE A 48 4.53 1.86 -6.66
C ILE A 48 4.86 1.73 -5.16
N LYS A 49 3.85 1.80 -4.29
CA LYS A 49 4.04 1.73 -2.83
C LYS A 49 4.49 0.34 -2.36
N MET A 50 4.07 -0.72 -3.04
CA MET A 50 4.45 -2.10 -2.72
C MET A 50 5.97 -2.29 -2.73
N ASP A 51 6.69 -1.71 -3.70
CA ASP A 51 8.16 -1.79 -3.75
C ASP A 51 8.79 -1.14 -2.50
N VAL A 52 8.26 0.01 -2.06
CA VAL A 52 8.71 0.70 -0.85
C VAL A 52 8.42 -0.14 0.40
N TRP A 53 7.22 -0.69 0.53
CA TRP A 53 6.84 -1.53 1.66
C TRP A 53 7.71 -2.79 1.78
N LEU A 54 8.02 -3.44 0.66
CA LEU A 54 8.89 -4.61 0.63
C LEU A 54 10.34 -4.26 1.01
N LYS A 55 10.84 -3.09 0.62
CA LYS A 55 12.16 -2.59 1.06
C LYS A 55 12.19 -2.32 2.55
N LEU A 56 11.17 -1.66 3.10
CA LEU A 56 11.05 -1.43 4.55
C LEU A 56 11.01 -2.76 5.32
N LEU A 57 10.23 -3.74 4.84
CA LEU A 57 10.18 -5.06 5.45
C LEU A 57 11.57 -5.70 5.49
N LYS A 58 12.31 -5.67 4.37
CA LYS A 58 13.66 -6.24 4.33
C LYS A 58 14.60 -5.53 5.31
N MET A 59 14.54 -4.20 5.40
CA MET A 59 15.41 -3.44 6.31
C MET A 59 15.16 -3.75 7.79
N GLU A 60 13.91 -4.04 8.18
CA GLU A 60 13.56 -4.34 9.58
C GLU A 60 13.94 -5.77 10.02
N PHE A 61 14.09 -6.70 9.08
CA PHE A 61 14.27 -8.13 9.34
C PHE A 61 15.51 -8.73 8.67
N SER A 62 16.43 -7.90 8.16
CA SER A 62 17.79 -8.32 7.75
C SER A 62 18.76 -8.18 8.91
#